data_AF-A0AAW8L0B2-F1
#
_entry.id   AF-A0AAW8L0B2-F1
#
_cell.length_a   1.000
_cell.length_b   1.000
_cell.length_c   1.000
_cell.angle_alpha   90.00
_cell.angle_beta   90.00
_cell.angle_gamma   90.00
#
_symmetry.space_group_name_H-M   'P 1'
#
loop_
_entity.id
_entity.type
_entity.pdbx_description
1 polymer ?
#
loop_
_entity_poly.entity_id
_entity_poly.type
_entity_poly.pdbx_seq_one_letter_code
_entity_poly.pdbx_strand_id
1 'polypeptide(L)' 'KNLLDRQTALKLWTKGSAWFSGEKDVKGSLTAGELADLVVLSDDYFKVEAEDIQWIESVLTVLGGKVVYAGAEFK' A
#
# COMPACT_ATOMS: atom_id res chain seq x y z
N LYS A 1 5.59 22.95 -8.13
CA LYS A 1 6.08 22.35 -9.40
C LYS A 1 6.83 21.02 -9.23
N ASN A 2 6.83 20.41 -8.03
CA ASN A 2 7.47 19.12 -7.74
C ASN A 2 6.46 18.14 -7.12
N LEU A 3 5.28 17.98 -7.74
CA LEU A 3 4.28 17.01 -7.29
C LEU A 3 4.40 15.76 -8.17
N LEU A 4 4.61 14.61 -7.55
CA LEU A 4 4.63 13.33 -8.24
C LEU A 4 3.21 12.94 -8.66
N ASP A 5 3.07 12.23 -9.77
CA ASP A 5 1.81 11.56 -10.08
C ASP A 5 1.53 10.42 -9.07
N ARG A 6 0.26 10.05 -8.96
CA ARG A 6 -0.23 9.06 -8.00
C ARG A 6 0.48 7.71 -8.11
N GLN A 7 0.72 7.24 -9.34
CA GLN A 7 1.33 5.93 -9.57
C GLN A 7 2.80 5.94 -9.19
N THR A 8 3.53 7.00 -9.53
CA THR A 8 4.94 7.16 -9.14
C THR A 8 5.07 7.24 -7.63
N ALA A 9 4.22 8.03 -6.95
CA ALA A 9 4.22 8.12 -5.50
C ALA A 9 3.94 6.76 -4.83
N LEU A 10 2.93 6.02 -5.30
CA LEU A 10 2.61 4.69 -4.76
C LEU A 10 3.76 3.69 -4.97
N LYS A 11 4.40 3.70 -6.14
CA LYS A 11 5.57 2.84 -6.42
C LYS A 11 6.73 3.13 -5.47
N LEU A 12 6.99 4.40 -5.15
CA LEU A 12 8.05 4.77 -4.20
C LEU A 12 7.76 4.25 -2.79
N TRP A 13 6.52 4.32 -2.34
CA TRP A 13 6.11 3.83 -1.02
C TRP A 13 6.04 2.30 -0.90
N THR A 14 6.02 1.58 -2.02
CA THR A 14 5.90 0.10 -2.08
C THR A 14 7.18 -0.54 -2.62
N LYS A 15 7.33 -0.66 -3.94
CA LYS A 15 8.54 -1.24 -4.56
C LYS A 15 9.81 -0.45 -4.22
N GLY A 16 9.73 0.87 -4.18
CA GLY A 16 10.87 1.75 -3.90
C GLY A 16 11.40 1.55 -2.48
N SER A 17 10.51 1.45 -1.50
CA SER A 17 10.88 1.20 -0.10
C SER A 17 11.43 -0.22 0.09
N ALA A 18 10.85 -1.23 -0.55
CA ALA A 18 11.38 -2.59 -0.55
C ALA A 18 12.77 -2.69 -1.19
N TRP A 19 13.03 -1.94 -2.26
CA TRP A 19 14.38 -1.82 -2.82
C TRP A 19 15.35 -1.17 -1.86
N PHE A 20 14.95 -0.08 -1.21
CA PHE A 20 15.79 0.63 -0.23
C PHE A 20 16.14 -0.25 0.99
N SER A 21 15.24 -1.14 1.42
CA SER A 21 15.47 -2.09 2.53
C SER A 21 16.17 -3.40 2.12
N GLY A 22 16.45 -3.60 0.83
CA GLY A 22 17.04 -4.84 0.32
C GLY A 22 16.06 -6.01 0.18
N GLU A 23 14.75 -5.75 0.29
CA GLU A 23 13.67 -6.75 0.27
C GLU A 23 12.89 -6.77 -1.07
N LYS A 24 13.39 -6.08 -2.10
CA LYS A 24 12.77 -5.97 -3.44
C LYS A 24 12.42 -7.30 -4.10
N ASP A 25 13.14 -8.37 -3.78
CA ASP A 25 12.97 -9.69 -4.41
C ASP A 25 11.93 -10.55 -3.67
N VAL A 26 11.43 -10.05 -2.52
CA VAL A 26 10.47 -10.77 -1.68
C VAL A 26 9.18 -9.98 -1.42
N LYS A 27 9.16 -8.66 -1.59
CA LYS A 27 7.96 -7.83 -1.40
C LYS A 27 8.00 -6.51 -2.15
N GLY A 28 6.90 -5.77 -2.07
CA GLY A 28 6.73 -4.44 -2.66
C GLY A 28 5.74 -4.43 -3.82
N SER A 29 5.23 -5.59 -4.23
CA SER A 29 4.12 -5.70 -5.17
C SER A 29 3.23 -6.92 -4.99
N LEU A 30 2.08 -6.87 -5.65
CA LEU A 30 1.15 -8.00 -5.73
C LEU A 30 1.48 -8.84 -6.96
N THR A 31 2.55 -9.61 -6.85
CA THR A 31 3.05 -10.52 -7.89
C THR A 31 3.25 -11.92 -7.30
N ALA A 32 2.93 -12.97 -8.06
CA ALA A 32 3.16 -14.34 -7.59
C ALA A 32 4.65 -14.58 -7.25
N GLY A 33 4.91 -15.13 -6.06
CA GLY A 33 6.26 -15.36 -5.54
C GLY A 33 6.72 -14.32 -4.50
N GLU A 34 6.08 -13.15 -4.42
CA GLU A 34 6.29 -12.18 -3.34
C GLU A 34 5.39 -12.48 -2.13
N LEU A 35 5.72 -11.89 -0.98
CA LEU A 35 4.88 -11.91 0.21
C LEU A 35 3.51 -11.30 -0.10
N ALA A 36 2.46 -11.91 0.45
CA ALA A 36 1.11 -11.36 0.43
C ALA A 36 0.97 -10.24 1.47
N ASP A 37 1.75 -9.17 1.29
CA ASP A 37 1.71 -7.93 2.05
C ASP A 37 0.82 -6.93 1.31
N LEU A 38 -0.35 -6.62 1.88
CA LEU A 38 -1.28 -5.67 1.27
C LEU A 38 -2.12 -4.92 2.30
N VAL A 39 -2.66 -3.80 1.86
CA VAL A 39 -3.68 -3.03 2.58
C VAL A 39 -4.89 -2.82 1.69
N VAL A 40 -6.07 -2.84 2.29
CA VAL A 40 -7.30 -2.31 1.69
C VAL A 40 -7.53 -0.95 2.33
N LEU A 41 -7.74 0.06 1.50
CA LEU A 41 -7.90 1.44 1.92
C LEU A 41 -9.38 1.81 2.05
N SER A 42 -9.72 2.71 2.97
CA SER A 42 -11.07 3.26 3.13
C SER A 42 -11.59 3.94 1.87
N ASP A 43 -10.68 4.50 1.08
CA ASP A 43 -10.98 5.29 -0.11
C ASP A 43 -10.03 4.96 -1.27
N ASP A 44 -10.47 5.29 -2.48
CA ASP A 44 -9.68 5.13 -3.69
C ASP A 44 -8.61 6.24 -3.79
N TYR A 45 -7.38 5.90 -3.39
CA TYR A 45 -6.21 6.78 -3.46
C TYR A 45 -5.99 7.45 -4.83
N PHE A 46 -6.47 6.82 -5.93
CA PHE A 46 -6.32 7.40 -7.26
C PHE A 46 -7.39 8.42 -7.62
N LYS A 47 -8.47 8.51 -6.84
CA LYS A 47 -9.64 9.36 -7.14
C LYS A 47 -9.87 10.47 -6.13
N VAL A 48 -9.44 10.30 -4.87
CA VAL A 48 -9.61 11.37 -3.87
C VAL A 48 -8.77 12.61 -4.21
N GLU A 49 -9.24 13.76 -3.74
CA GLU A 49 -8.50 15.01 -3.83
C GLU A 49 -7.18 14.93 -3.04
N ALA A 50 -6.24 15.83 -3.35
CA ALA A 50 -4.90 15.75 -2.76
C ALA A 50 -4.92 15.99 -1.24
N GLU A 51 -5.80 16.88 -0.78
CA GLU A 51 -5.95 17.24 0.63
C GLU A 51 -6.56 16.11 1.46
N ASP A 52 -7.28 15.19 0.82
CA ASP A 52 -8.00 14.10 1.46
C ASP A 52 -7.16 12.83 1.65
N ILE A 53 -6.01 12.74 0.99
CA ILE A 53 -5.11 11.56 1.08
C ILE A 53 -4.75 11.24 2.54
N GLN A 54 -4.51 12.28 3.35
CA GLN A 54 -4.06 12.13 4.73
C GLN A 54 -5.12 11.48 5.64
N TRP A 55 -6.38 11.45 5.19
CA TRP A 55 -7.50 10.87 5.92
C TRP A 55 -7.81 9.44 5.49
N ILE A 56 -7.13 8.91 4.48
CA ILE A 56 -7.29 7.52 4.07
C ILE A 56 -6.73 6.59 5.16
N GLU A 57 -7.53 5.64 5.60
CA GLU A 57 -7.13 4.64 6.58
C GLU A 57 -7.00 3.25 5.93
N SER A 58 -6.19 2.37 6.54
CA SER A 58 -6.25 0.94 6.22
C SER A 58 -7.46 0.34 6.93
N VAL A 59 -8.38 -0.28 6.19
CA VAL A 59 -9.52 -1.03 6.73
C VAL A 59 -9.22 -2.52 6.88
N LEU A 60 -8.19 -3.01 6.19
CA LEU A 60 -7.65 -4.37 6.32
C LEU A 60 -6.15 -4.33 6.04
N THR A 61 -5.35 -4.93 6.90
CA THR A 61 -3.91 -5.13 6.68
C THR A 61 -3.58 -6.61 6.74
N VAL A 62 -2.93 -7.11 5.69
CA VAL A 62 -2.42 -8.47 5.58
C VAL A 62 -0.91 -8.42 5.47
N LEU A 63 -0.21 -9.22 6.29
CA LEU A 63 1.24 -9.38 6.24
C LEU A 63 1.58 -10.87 6.08
N GLY A 64 2.34 -11.20 5.05
CA GLY A 64 2.73 -12.58 4.73
C GLY A 64 1.52 -13.52 4.59
N GLY A 65 0.38 -13.01 4.11
CA GLY A 65 -0.86 -13.77 3.98
C GLY A 65 -1.66 -13.92 5.28
N LYS A 66 -1.26 -13.27 6.38
CA LYS A 66 -2.02 -13.26 7.65
C LYS A 66 -2.67 -11.90 7.86
N VAL A 67 -3.95 -11.89 8.20
CA VAL A 67 -4.63 -10.68 8.64
C VAL A 67 -4.05 -10.26 10.00
N VAL A 68 -3.45 -9.06 10.05
CA VAL A 68 -2.86 -8.50 11.28
C VAL A 68 -3.66 -7.31 11.82
N TYR A 69 -4.51 -6.71 10.98
CA TYR A 69 -5.45 -5.67 11.36
C TYR A 69 -6.69 -5.76 10.48
N ALA A 70 -7.87 -5.57 11.09
CA ALA A 70 -9.14 -5.53 10.40
C ALA A 70 -10.11 -4.58 11.11
N GLY A 71 -10.70 -3.67 10.33
CA GLY A 71 -11.87 -2.89 10.73
C GLY A 71 -13.11 -3.77 10.90
N ALA A 72 -14.21 -3.20 11.37
CA ALA A 72 -15.41 -3.95 11.73
C ALA A 72 -15.98 -4.82 10.61
N GLU A 73 -15.89 -4.38 9.35
CA GLU A 73 -16.42 -5.13 8.20
C GLU A 73 -15.56 -6.34 7.78
N PHE A 74 -14.30 -6.40 8.23
CA PHE A 74 -13.33 -7.44 7.87
C PHE A 74 -12.95 -8.35 9.06
N LYS A 75 -13.68 -8.26 10.17
CA LYS A 75 -13.51 -9.13 11.34
C LYS A 75 -14.23 -10.47 11.18
#